data_AF-A0A847E2R6-F1
#
_entry.id   AF-A0A847E2R6-F1
#
_cell.length_a   1.000
_cell.length_b   1.000
_cell.length_c   1.000
_cell.angle_alpha   90.00
_cell.angle_beta   90.00
_cell.angle_gamma   90.00
#
_symmetry.space_group_name_H-M   'P 1'
#
loop_
_entity.id
_entity.type
_entity.pdbx_description
1 polymer ?
#
loop_
_entity_poly.entity_id
_entity_poly.type
_entity_poly.pdbx_seq_one_letter_code
_entity_poly.pdbx_strand_id
1 'polypeptide(L)'
;MYKKEDLKDKKYIRVMFGTTSGANGFEFKENEVNIAENWNPKEKEPDLMGGFNFSVEDKILRYLVRGDTVCDVTVPKDAEIIDCPSESCPHGIFRANKIIISNIRPMTDEIAMDFYIKSNLPEKSYYKSFAGCAVRGYKNTTTAIIKDRVNKDNINIAIAEFEDFVKPGYYWDKKGDENFVNKVREYLYNIKNKNV
;
A
#
# COMPACT_ATOMS: atom_id res chain seq x y z
N MET A 1 3.19 -10.81 -19.29
CA MET A 1 2.11 -9.81 -19.36
C MET A 1 0.83 -10.53 -18.96
N TYR A 2 0.21 -10.17 -17.84
CA TYR A 2 -1.09 -10.72 -17.44
C TYR A 2 -2.10 -10.44 -18.55
N LYS A 3 -2.92 -11.42 -18.92
CA LYS A 3 -3.99 -11.18 -19.88
C LYS A 3 -5.20 -10.57 -19.15
N LYS A 4 -6.03 -9.81 -19.86
CA LYS A 4 -7.23 -9.17 -19.27
C LYS A 4 -8.20 -10.19 -18.65
N GLU A 5 -8.12 -11.44 -19.11
CA GLU A 5 -8.87 -12.58 -18.61
C GLU A 5 -8.43 -13.04 -17.22
N ASP A 6 -7.13 -12.95 -16.89
CA ASP A 6 -6.56 -13.33 -15.58
C ASP A 6 -6.92 -12.30 -14.47
N LEU A 7 -7.55 -11.21 -14.88
CA LEU A 7 -7.89 -10.05 -14.06
C LEU A 7 -9.38 -9.96 -13.74
N LYS A 8 -10.22 -10.83 -14.33
CA LYS A 8 -11.70 -10.75 -14.25
C LYS A 8 -12.28 -11.11 -12.89
N ASP A 9 -11.62 -11.97 -12.13
CA ASP A 9 -12.13 -12.48 -10.84
C ASP A 9 -11.49 -11.81 -9.62
N LYS A 10 -10.64 -10.80 -9.84
CA LYS A 10 -9.97 -10.08 -8.75
C LYS A 10 -10.74 -8.83 -8.37
N LYS A 11 -10.93 -8.64 -7.06
CA LYS A 11 -11.40 -7.36 -6.51
C LYS A 11 -10.22 -6.39 -6.46
N TYR A 12 -10.33 -5.31 -7.23
CA TYR A 12 -9.34 -4.23 -7.19
C TYR A 12 -9.70 -3.19 -6.15
N ILE A 13 -8.67 -2.70 -5.48
CA ILE A 13 -8.76 -1.71 -4.41
C ILE A 13 -7.75 -0.61 -4.69
N ARG A 14 -8.11 0.62 -4.32
CA ARG A 14 -7.18 1.75 -4.31
C ARG A 14 -7.22 2.44 -2.95
N VAL A 15 -6.06 2.98 -2.56
CA VAL A 15 -5.94 3.93 -1.45
C VAL A 15 -5.61 5.31 -1.98
N MET A 16 -6.19 6.33 -1.34
CA MET A 16 -6.10 7.73 -1.74
C MET A 16 -6.32 8.66 -0.52
N PHE A 17 -6.24 9.98 -0.70
CA PHE A 17 -6.45 10.96 0.36
C PHE A 17 -7.79 11.66 0.15
N GLY A 18 -8.80 11.34 0.97
CA GLY A 18 -10.19 11.69 0.67
C GLY A 18 -10.58 11.20 -0.74
N THR A 19 -10.86 12.13 -1.63
CA THR A 19 -11.18 11.89 -3.06
C THR A 19 -10.02 12.20 -4.00
N THR A 20 -8.83 12.49 -3.48
CA THR A 20 -7.70 13.01 -4.25
C THR A 20 -6.53 12.02 -4.33
N SER A 21 -5.85 11.99 -5.48
CA SER A 21 -4.60 11.26 -5.70
C SER A 21 -3.45 11.84 -4.87
N GLY A 22 -2.72 10.99 -4.14
CA GLY A 22 -1.53 11.40 -3.40
C GLY A 22 -0.31 11.78 -4.25
N ALA A 23 -0.34 11.52 -5.57
CA ALA A 23 0.79 11.79 -6.47
C ALA A 23 0.77 13.21 -7.06
N ASN A 24 -0.39 13.62 -7.60
CA ASN A 24 -0.51 14.84 -8.41
C ASN A 24 -1.76 15.67 -8.08
N GLY A 25 -2.51 15.32 -7.04
CA GLY A 25 -3.72 16.07 -6.69
C GLY A 25 -4.93 15.82 -7.59
N PHE A 26 -4.91 14.79 -8.45
CA PHE A 26 -6.08 14.44 -9.28
C PHE A 26 -7.30 14.12 -8.41
N GLU A 27 -8.41 14.80 -8.65
CA GLU A 27 -9.68 14.60 -7.95
C GLU A 27 -10.53 13.53 -8.63
N PHE A 28 -10.81 12.43 -7.93
CA PHE A 28 -11.62 11.34 -8.46
C PHE A 28 -13.11 11.61 -8.29
N LYS A 29 -13.87 11.21 -9.31
CA LYS A 29 -15.33 11.21 -9.28
C LYS A 29 -15.86 9.81 -8.97
N GLU A 30 -16.68 9.69 -7.94
CA GLU A 30 -17.29 8.41 -7.55
C GLU A 30 -18.33 7.97 -8.58
N ASN A 31 -18.33 6.67 -8.91
CA ASN A 31 -19.25 6.04 -9.86
C ASN A 31 -19.21 6.61 -11.29
N GLU A 32 -18.16 7.36 -11.63
CA GLU A 32 -17.89 7.90 -12.96
C GLU A 32 -16.61 7.30 -13.56
N VAL A 33 -16.50 7.36 -14.89
CA VAL A 33 -15.26 7.01 -15.60
C VAL A 33 -14.25 8.13 -15.39
N ASN A 34 -13.22 7.84 -14.61
CA ASN A 34 -12.06 8.70 -14.44
C ASN A 34 -11.05 8.35 -15.53
N ILE A 35 -10.57 9.35 -16.30
CA ILE A 35 -9.66 9.18 -17.43
C ILE A 35 -8.35 9.91 -17.10
N ALA A 36 -7.22 9.23 -17.28
CA ALA A 36 -5.92 9.82 -17.03
C ALA A 36 -5.56 10.83 -18.12
N GLU A 37 -5.06 11.99 -17.71
CA GLU A 37 -4.62 13.05 -18.65
C GLU A 37 -3.40 12.62 -19.47
N ASN A 38 -2.53 11.80 -18.86
CA ASN A 38 -1.36 11.21 -19.50
C ASN A 38 -1.42 9.68 -19.38
N TRP A 39 -1.11 9.00 -20.48
CA TRP A 39 -1.00 7.54 -20.55
C TRP A 39 0.03 7.12 -21.60
N ASN A 40 1.17 6.63 -21.13
CA ASN A 40 2.20 6.02 -21.96
C ASN A 40 2.65 4.68 -21.34
N PRO A 41 1.99 3.55 -21.66
CA PRO A 41 2.25 2.26 -21.03
C PRO A 41 3.62 1.66 -21.39
N LYS A 42 4.35 2.26 -22.35
CA LYS A 42 5.69 1.83 -22.75
C LYS A 42 6.80 2.59 -22.00
N GLU A 43 6.43 3.65 -21.29
CA GLU A 43 7.37 4.43 -20.49
C GLU A 43 7.84 3.63 -19.27
N LYS A 44 9.08 3.88 -18.83
CA LYS A 44 9.64 3.27 -17.62
C LYS A 44 9.58 4.22 -16.43
N GLU A 45 9.67 5.53 -16.68
CA GLU A 45 9.58 6.54 -15.63
C GLU A 45 8.14 6.67 -15.12
N PRO A 46 7.86 6.36 -13.85
CA PRO A 46 6.50 6.30 -13.31
C PRO A 46 5.66 7.56 -13.51
N ASP A 47 6.27 8.74 -13.45
CA ASP A 47 5.58 10.02 -13.58
C ASP A 47 5.25 10.36 -15.03
N LEU A 48 6.07 9.91 -15.98
CA LEU A 48 5.86 10.08 -17.42
C LEU A 48 4.91 9.04 -18.01
N MET A 49 4.78 7.88 -17.36
CA MET A 49 3.82 6.84 -17.73
C MET A 49 2.36 7.27 -17.53
N GLY A 50 2.08 8.03 -16.47
CA GLY A 50 0.71 8.40 -16.09
C GLY A 50 -0.16 7.22 -15.67
N GLY A 51 -1.47 7.36 -15.88
CA GLY A 51 -2.48 6.38 -15.47
C GLY A 51 -2.81 6.36 -13.97
N PHE A 52 -3.74 5.49 -13.59
CA PHE A 52 -4.19 5.32 -12.21
C PHE A 52 -3.70 4.00 -11.61
N ASN A 53 -2.95 4.09 -10.52
CA ASN A 53 -2.49 2.91 -9.76
C ASN A 53 -3.61 2.29 -8.93
N PHE A 54 -3.71 0.97 -8.91
CA PHE A 54 -4.55 0.23 -7.97
C PHE A 54 -3.92 -1.14 -7.69
N SER A 55 -4.43 -1.82 -6.67
CA SER A 55 -3.91 -3.09 -6.18
C SER A 55 -5.04 -4.10 -6.03
N VAL A 56 -4.67 -5.28 -5.56
CA VAL A 56 -5.58 -6.38 -5.20
C VAL A 56 -5.58 -6.56 -3.68
N GLU A 57 -6.65 -7.10 -3.12
CA GLU A 57 -6.84 -7.18 -1.66
C GLU A 57 -5.69 -7.89 -0.93
N ASP A 58 -5.10 -8.93 -1.52
CA ASP A 58 -3.99 -9.70 -0.92
C ASP A 58 -2.61 -9.03 -1.01
N LYS A 59 -2.53 -7.86 -1.66
CA LYS A 59 -1.28 -7.10 -1.88
C LYS A 59 -1.34 -5.65 -1.41
N ILE A 60 -2.52 -5.08 -1.22
CA ILE A 60 -2.72 -3.66 -0.91
C ILE A 60 -2.08 -3.22 0.41
N LEU A 61 -1.86 -4.14 1.36
CA LEU A 61 -1.20 -3.87 2.64
C LEU A 61 0.12 -3.07 2.48
N ARG A 62 0.89 -3.37 1.42
CA ARG A 62 2.17 -2.71 1.13
C ARG A 62 2.04 -1.20 0.82
N TYR A 63 0.84 -0.75 0.48
CA TYR A 63 0.56 0.57 -0.06
C TYR A 63 -0.33 1.43 0.84
N LEU A 64 -0.81 0.93 1.98
CA LEU A 64 -1.74 1.67 2.86
C LEU A 64 -1.20 3.03 3.32
N VAL A 65 0.12 3.22 3.35
CA VAL A 65 0.75 4.52 3.65
C VAL A 65 0.36 5.64 2.67
N ARG A 66 -0.14 5.29 1.48
CA ARG A 66 -0.46 6.22 0.40
C ARG A 66 -1.88 6.80 0.45
N GLY A 67 -2.58 6.64 1.57
CA GLY A 67 -3.90 7.21 1.75
C GLY A 67 -4.42 7.17 3.18
N ASP A 68 -5.51 7.88 3.42
CA ASP A 68 -6.42 7.70 4.56
C ASP A 68 -7.79 7.14 4.12
N THR A 69 -7.99 6.95 2.82
CA THR A 69 -9.27 6.56 2.24
C THR A 69 -9.05 5.38 1.30
N VAL A 70 -10.01 4.45 1.29
CA VAL A 70 -10.01 3.25 0.45
C VAL A 70 -11.27 3.21 -0.41
N CYS A 71 -11.14 2.72 -1.64
CA CYS A 71 -12.26 2.51 -2.54
C CYS A 71 -12.09 1.22 -3.34
N ASP A 72 -13.21 0.72 -3.84
CA ASP A 72 -13.24 -0.39 -4.77
C ASP A 72 -13.02 0.15 -6.19
N VAL A 73 -12.32 -0.61 -7.03
CA VAL A 73 -11.94 -0.19 -8.40
C VAL A 73 -12.55 -1.15 -9.42
N THR A 74 -13.23 -0.59 -10.41
CA THR A 74 -13.68 -1.29 -11.61
C THR A 74 -12.91 -0.76 -12.81
N VAL A 75 -12.37 -1.67 -13.63
CA VAL A 75 -11.64 -1.33 -14.85
C VAL A 75 -12.60 -1.42 -16.05
N PRO A 76 -12.88 -0.33 -16.78
CA PRO A 76 -13.75 -0.36 -17.96
C PRO A 76 -13.29 -1.36 -19.03
N LYS A 77 -14.25 -1.87 -19.83
CA LYS A 77 -13.97 -2.86 -20.88
C LYS A 77 -13.05 -2.33 -21.97
N ASP A 78 -13.09 -1.04 -22.26
CA ASP A 78 -12.25 -0.34 -23.23
C ASP A 78 -10.95 0.23 -22.62
N ALA A 79 -10.73 0.04 -21.31
CA ALA A 79 -9.50 0.50 -20.67
C ALA A 79 -8.30 -0.39 -21.02
N GLU A 80 -7.16 0.28 -21.19
CA GLU A 80 -5.83 -0.34 -21.24
C GLU A 80 -5.32 -0.51 -19.82
N ILE A 81 -4.75 -1.68 -19.53
CA ILE A 81 -4.20 -2.02 -18.21
C ILE A 81 -2.83 -2.66 -18.37
N ILE A 82 -1.91 -2.30 -17.49
CA ILE A 82 -0.60 -2.94 -17.36
C ILE A 82 -0.37 -3.39 -15.92
N ASP A 83 0.37 -4.48 -15.78
CA ASP A 83 0.98 -4.92 -14.53
C ASP A 83 2.30 -4.15 -14.35
N CYS A 84 2.54 -3.65 -13.14
CA CYS A 84 3.78 -2.96 -12.77
C CYS A 84 4.64 -3.90 -11.90
N PRO A 85 5.60 -4.64 -12.49
CA PRO A 85 6.33 -5.68 -11.78
C PRO A 85 7.15 -5.11 -10.62
N SER A 86 7.11 -5.79 -9.48
CA SER A 86 7.92 -5.44 -8.31
C SER A 86 8.26 -6.72 -7.54
N GLU A 87 9.54 -6.93 -7.23
CA GLU A 87 9.95 -8.05 -6.37
C GLU A 87 9.36 -7.94 -4.96
N SER A 88 9.13 -6.72 -4.47
CA SER A 88 8.52 -6.46 -3.17
C SER A 88 7.00 -6.61 -3.18
N CYS A 89 6.37 -6.66 -4.35
CA CYS A 89 4.94 -6.88 -4.45
C CYS A 89 4.57 -7.49 -5.82
N PRO A 90 4.92 -8.77 -6.05
CA PRO A 90 4.71 -9.39 -7.34
C PRO A 90 3.23 -9.42 -7.71
N HIS A 91 2.91 -8.93 -8.91
CA HIS A 91 1.54 -8.78 -9.42
C HIS A 91 0.60 -8.03 -8.44
N GLY A 92 1.16 -7.08 -7.69
CA GLY A 92 0.45 -6.34 -6.67
C GLY A 92 0.08 -4.92 -7.05
N ILE A 93 0.61 -4.36 -8.14
CA ILE A 93 0.23 -3.04 -8.63
C ILE A 93 -0.08 -3.10 -10.11
N PHE A 94 -1.21 -2.51 -10.45
CA PHE A 94 -1.67 -2.34 -11.80
C PHE A 94 -1.87 -0.86 -12.09
N ARG A 95 -1.75 -0.49 -13.36
CA ARG A 95 -2.10 0.83 -13.85
C ARG A 95 -3.06 0.72 -15.01
N ALA A 96 -4.04 1.61 -15.04
CA ALA A 96 -4.94 1.75 -16.18
C ALA A 96 -5.07 3.20 -16.62
N ASN A 97 -5.38 3.40 -17.91
CA ASN A 97 -5.71 4.71 -18.47
C ASN A 97 -7.07 5.23 -17.99
N LYS A 98 -7.98 4.33 -17.59
CA LYS A 98 -9.31 4.65 -17.08
C LYS A 98 -9.71 3.72 -15.94
N ILE A 99 -10.38 4.26 -14.93
CA ILE A 99 -10.97 3.49 -13.82
C ILE A 99 -12.33 4.07 -13.42
N ILE A 100 -13.16 3.25 -12.79
CA ILE A 100 -14.33 3.69 -12.03
C ILE A 100 -14.03 3.37 -10.57
N ILE A 101 -14.19 4.34 -9.68
CA ILE A 101 -14.09 4.11 -8.24
C ILE A 101 -15.48 4.11 -7.61
N SER A 102 -15.67 3.29 -6.57
CA SER A 102 -16.92 3.22 -5.82
C SER A 102 -16.64 2.82 -4.37
N ASN A 103 -17.66 2.93 -3.52
CA ASN A 103 -17.59 2.47 -2.12
C ASN A 103 -16.44 3.16 -1.37
N ILE A 104 -16.35 4.49 -1.54
CA ILE A 104 -15.32 5.30 -0.88
C ILE A 104 -15.58 5.29 0.62
N ARG A 105 -14.57 4.93 1.40
CA ARG A 105 -14.67 4.83 2.86
C ARG A 105 -13.34 5.16 3.55
N PRO A 106 -13.37 5.74 4.76
CA PRO A 106 -12.15 5.96 5.53
C PRO A 106 -11.41 4.64 5.78
N MET A 107 -10.08 4.68 5.70
CA MET A 107 -9.22 3.59 6.10
C MET A 107 -9.12 3.53 7.62
N THR A 108 -9.60 2.44 8.20
CA THR A 108 -9.50 2.16 9.64
C THR A 108 -8.45 1.09 9.92
N ASP A 109 -8.02 0.97 11.17
CA ASP A 109 -7.13 -0.12 11.61
C ASP A 109 -7.80 -1.50 11.41
N GLU A 110 -9.13 -1.59 11.52
CA GLU A 110 -9.89 -2.83 11.26
C GLU A 110 -9.83 -3.23 9.78
N ILE A 111 -9.97 -2.27 8.87
CA ILE A 111 -9.82 -2.53 7.43
C ILE A 111 -8.36 -2.90 7.11
N ALA A 112 -7.38 -2.23 7.73
CA ALA A 112 -5.97 -2.58 7.58
C ALA A 112 -5.69 -4.02 8.08
N MET A 113 -6.33 -4.44 9.16
CA MET A 113 -6.23 -5.80 9.69
C MET A 113 -6.84 -6.84 8.73
N ASP A 114 -8.00 -6.54 8.14
CA ASP A 114 -8.61 -7.42 7.12
C ASP A 114 -7.69 -7.61 5.91
N PHE A 115 -7.07 -6.53 5.42
CA PHE A 115 -6.05 -6.63 4.37
C PHE A 115 -4.81 -7.40 4.82
N TYR A 116 -4.39 -7.28 6.08
CA TYR A 116 -3.29 -8.08 6.60
C TYR A 116 -3.62 -9.57 6.62
N ILE A 117 -4.80 -9.96 7.12
CA ILE A 117 -5.23 -11.36 7.18
C ILE A 117 -5.26 -11.99 5.79
N LYS A 118 -5.69 -11.23 4.78
CA LYS A 118 -5.72 -11.68 3.36
C LYS A 118 -4.36 -11.63 2.68
N SER A 119 -3.37 -10.96 3.27
CA SER A 119 -2.14 -10.63 2.57
C SER A 119 -1.29 -11.84 2.24
N ASN A 120 -0.67 -11.81 1.06
CA ASN A 120 0.30 -12.82 0.60
C ASN A 120 1.55 -12.11 0.06
N LEU A 121 2.15 -11.22 0.84
CA LEU A 121 3.34 -10.48 0.43
C LEU A 121 4.60 -11.36 0.58
N PRO A 122 5.67 -11.11 -0.20
CA PRO A 122 6.98 -11.67 0.11
C PRO A 122 7.41 -11.27 1.52
N GLU A 123 8.06 -12.16 2.27
CA GLU A 123 8.38 -11.99 3.70
C GLU A 123 8.99 -10.62 4.04
N LYS A 124 10.07 -10.24 3.33
CA LYS A 124 10.75 -8.93 3.52
C LYS A 124 9.83 -7.72 3.34
N SER A 125 8.76 -7.87 2.57
CA SER A 125 7.83 -6.77 2.26
C SER A 125 6.89 -6.49 3.43
N TYR A 126 6.72 -7.42 4.37
CA TYR A 126 5.99 -7.15 5.61
C TYR A 126 6.69 -6.11 6.47
N TYR A 127 8.03 -5.98 6.40
CA TYR A 127 8.76 -5.03 7.24
C TYR A 127 8.46 -3.57 6.88
N LYS A 128 8.50 -3.23 5.59
CA LYS A 128 8.03 -1.91 5.13
C LYS A 128 6.52 -1.73 5.31
N SER A 129 5.75 -2.82 5.26
CA SER A 129 4.29 -2.73 5.41
C SER A 129 3.88 -2.40 6.84
N PHE A 130 4.48 -3.02 7.87
CA PHE A 130 4.20 -2.64 9.25
C PHE A 130 4.71 -1.23 9.56
N ALA A 131 5.83 -0.81 8.97
CA ALA A 131 6.31 0.57 9.11
C ALA A 131 5.30 1.57 8.54
N GLY A 132 4.76 1.28 7.35
CA GLY A 132 3.66 2.06 6.76
C GLY A 132 2.41 2.10 7.64
N CYS A 133 2.00 0.96 8.20
CA CYS A 133 0.88 0.89 9.13
C CYS A 133 1.14 1.72 10.41
N ALA A 134 2.36 1.67 10.94
CA ALA A 134 2.76 2.44 12.11
C ALA A 134 2.65 3.94 11.86
N VAL A 135 3.18 4.40 10.72
CA VAL A 135 3.09 5.79 10.29
C VAL A 135 1.64 6.24 10.16
N ARG A 136 0.74 5.41 9.64
CA ARG A 136 -0.70 5.77 9.51
C ARG A 136 -1.51 5.60 10.79
N GLY A 137 -0.92 5.05 11.85
CA GLY A 137 -1.59 4.86 13.14
C GLY A 137 -2.46 3.60 13.22
N TYR A 138 -2.25 2.60 12.36
CA TYR A 138 -2.95 1.31 12.42
C TYR A 138 -2.28 0.40 13.46
N LYS A 139 -2.53 0.70 14.74
CA LYS A 139 -1.76 0.18 15.89
C LYS A 139 -1.91 -1.33 16.06
N ASN A 140 -3.14 -1.83 15.96
CA ASN A 140 -3.46 -3.24 16.11
C ASN A 140 -2.84 -4.03 14.96
N THR A 141 -3.01 -3.56 13.72
CA THR A 141 -2.42 -4.18 12.53
C THR A 141 -0.90 -4.20 12.60
N THR A 142 -0.28 -3.07 12.94
CA THR A 142 1.19 -2.97 13.11
C THR A 142 1.70 -3.99 14.13
N THR A 143 1.05 -4.06 15.29
CA THR A 143 1.44 -4.98 16.37
C THR A 143 1.29 -6.44 15.96
N ALA A 144 0.21 -6.77 15.24
CA ALA A 144 -0.03 -8.13 14.75
C ALA A 144 1.06 -8.56 13.75
N ILE A 145 1.39 -7.72 12.77
CA ILE A 145 2.44 -8.03 11.78
C ILE A 145 3.78 -8.27 12.48
N ILE A 146 4.18 -7.41 13.43
CA ILE A 146 5.47 -7.56 14.10
C ILE A 146 5.52 -8.87 14.90
N LYS A 147 4.45 -9.20 15.65
CA LYS A 147 4.40 -10.45 16.43
C LYS A 147 4.45 -11.72 15.59
N ASP A 148 3.84 -11.69 14.41
CA ASP A 148 3.74 -12.86 13.52
C ASP A 148 4.98 -13.02 12.63
N ARG A 149 5.59 -11.92 12.19
CA ARG A 149 6.63 -11.93 11.15
C ARG A 149 8.03 -11.55 11.64
N VAL A 150 8.19 -10.95 12.81
CA VAL A 150 9.50 -10.51 13.33
C VAL A 150 9.97 -11.40 14.47
N ASN A 151 11.19 -11.91 14.35
CA ASN A 151 11.84 -12.79 15.31
C ASN A 151 13.34 -12.50 15.41
N LYS A 152 14.07 -13.25 16.24
CA LYS A 152 15.50 -13.03 16.48
C LYS A 152 16.37 -13.16 15.22
N ASP A 153 15.97 -13.98 14.26
CA ASP A 153 16.76 -14.24 13.05
C ASP A 153 16.66 -13.09 12.04
N ASN A 154 15.48 -12.46 11.96
CA ASN A 154 15.20 -11.40 10.98
C ASN A 154 15.16 -9.97 11.58
N ILE A 155 15.30 -9.81 12.90
CA ILE A 155 15.13 -8.52 13.59
C ILE A 155 16.04 -7.41 13.05
N ASN A 156 17.28 -7.72 12.68
CA ASN A 156 18.20 -6.70 12.17
C ASN A 156 17.71 -6.15 10.81
N ILE A 157 17.13 -7.00 9.96
CA ILE A 157 16.54 -6.57 8.69
C ILE A 157 15.28 -5.77 8.96
N ALA A 158 14.40 -6.24 9.85
CA ALA A 158 13.17 -5.54 10.20
C ALA A 158 13.44 -4.12 10.76
N ILE A 159 14.45 -3.96 11.62
CA ILE A 159 14.90 -2.66 12.12
C ILE A 159 15.42 -1.78 10.99
N ALA A 160 16.28 -2.32 10.11
CA ALA A 160 16.85 -1.53 9.01
C ALA A 160 15.76 -1.00 8.07
N GLU A 161 14.80 -1.85 7.71
CA GLU A 161 13.66 -1.48 6.85
C GLU A 161 12.74 -0.46 7.53
N PHE A 162 12.48 -0.63 8.84
CA PHE A 162 11.68 0.30 9.61
C PHE A 162 12.34 1.67 9.70
N GLU A 163 13.61 1.75 10.11
CA GLU A 163 14.35 3.01 10.23
C GLU A 163 14.50 3.71 8.89
N ASP A 164 14.72 2.97 7.80
CA ASP A 164 14.73 3.54 6.45
C ASP A 164 13.40 4.20 6.10
N PHE A 165 12.30 3.52 6.43
CA PHE A 165 10.95 3.97 6.10
C PHE A 165 10.52 5.21 6.88
N VAL A 166 10.94 5.33 8.15
CA VAL A 166 10.52 6.40 9.05
C VAL A 166 11.48 7.59 9.09
N LYS A 167 12.42 7.68 8.15
CA LYS A 167 13.24 8.89 7.96
C LYS A 167 12.35 10.11 7.70
N PRO A 168 12.75 11.31 8.15
CA PRO A 168 12.05 12.55 7.81
C PRO A 168 11.81 12.68 6.30
N GLY A 169 10.62 13.15 5.92
CA GLY A 169 10.17 13.25 4.53
C GLY A 169 8.70 12.89 4.34
N TYR A 170 8.29 12.72 3.09
CA TYR A 170 6.88 12.69 2.66
C TYR A 170 5.94 11.82 3.52
N TYR A 171 6.34 10.60 3.90
CA TYR A 171 5.49 9.74 4.72
C TYR A 171 5.57 10.07 6.21
N TRP A 172 6.75 10.41 6.73
CA TRP A 172 6.94 10.80 8.13
C TRP A 172 6.17 12.08 8.47
N ASP A 173 6.12 13.03 7.54
CA ASP A 173 5.41 14.31 7.73
C ASP A 173 3.88 14.10 7.78
N LYS A 174 3.41 12.96 7.28
CA LYS A 174 2.00 12.51 7.29
C LYS A 174 1.72 11.45 8.35
N LYS A 175 2.59 11.33 9.36
CA LYS A 175 2.38 10.37 10.45
C LYS A 175 1.16 10.74 11.29
N GLY A 176 0.38 9.73 11.67
CA GLY A 176 -0.78 9.90 12.53
C GLY A 176 -0.40 10.06 14.01
N ASP A 177 0.56 9.27 14.49
CA ASP A 177 0.96 9.24 15.91
C ASP A 177 2.46 8.98 16.07
N GLU A 178 3.24 10.03 16.28
CA GLU A 178 4.69 9.93 16.49
C GLU A 178 5.07 9.08 17.70
N ASN A 179 4.30 9.19 18.79
CA ASN A 179 4.55 8.43 20.01
C ASN A 179 4.40 6.93 19.74
N PHE A 180 3.42 6.55 18.91
CA PHE A 180 3.27 5.16 18.51
C PHE A 180 4.43 4.66 17.65
N VAL A 181 4.90 5.46 16.68
CA VAL A 181 6.06 5.07 15.86
C VAL A 181 7.31 4.89 16.72
N ASN A 182 7.54 5.76 17.70
CA ASN A 182 8.64 5.62 18.66
C ASN A 182 8.49 4.35 19.53
N LYS A 183 7.28 4.01 19.98
CA LYS A 183 7.01 2.76 20.70
C LYS A 183 7.29 1.51 19.84
N VAL A 184 6.96 1.55 18.55
CA VAL A 184 7.30 0.46 17.61
C VAL A 184 8.82 0.31 17.51
N ARG A 185 9.55 1.42 17.40
CA ARG A 185 11.02 1.42 17.41
C ARG A 185 11.55 0.73 18.66
N GLU A 186 11.14 1.18 19.84
CA GLU A 186 11.55 0.60 21.13
C GLU A 186 11.24 -0.89 21.21
N TYR A 187 10.06 -1.31 20.74
CA TYR A 187 9.66 -2.71 20.72
C TYR A 187 10.59 -3.58 19.85
N LEU A 188 10.98 -3.11 18.66
CA LEU A 188 11.93 -3.82 17.81
C LEU A 188 13.32 -3.95 18.48
N TYR A 189 13.84 -2.86 19.06
CA TYR A 189 15.11 -2.92 19.80
C TYR A 189 15.03 -3.81 21.03
N ASN A 190 13.88 -3.91 21.69
CA ASN A 190 13.67 -4.85 22.78
C ASN A 190 13.71 -6.31 22.30
N ILE A 191 13.16 -6.64 21.12
CA ILE A 191 13.30 -7.98 20.53
C ILE A 191 14.78 -8.28 20.26
N LYS A 192 15.52 -7.31 19.71
CA LYS A 192 16.96 -7.45 19.44
C LYS A 192 17.80 -7.65 20.70
N ASN A 193 17.49 -6.90 21.77
CA ASN A 193 18.29 -6.87 22.99
C ASN A 193 17.88 -7.90 24.04
N LYS A 194 16.73 -8.57 23.89
CA LYS A 194 16.32 -9.69 24.75
C LYS A 194 17.21 -10.91 24.47
N ASN A 195 18.41 -10.85 25.04
CA ASN A 195 19.25 -11.98 25.37
C ASN A 195 18.56 -12.78 26.48
N VAL A 196 17.86 -13.83 26.08
CA VAL A 196 17.75 -15.07 26.85
C VAL A 196 18.22 -16.18 25.93
#